data_AF-A0A7S1SVJ4-F1
#
_entry.id   AF-A0A7S1SVJ4-F1
#
_cell.length_a   1.000
_cell.length_b   1.000
_cell.length_c   1.000
_cell.angle_alpha   90.00
_cell.angle_beta   90.00
_cell.angle_gamma   90.00
#
_symmetry.space_group_name_H-M   'P 1'
#
loop_
_entity.id
_entity.type
_entity.pdbx_description
1 polymer ?
#
loop_
_entity_poly.entity_id
_entity_poly.type
_entity_poly.pdbx_seq_one_letter_code
_entity_poly.pdbx_strand_id
1 'polypeptide(L)'
;KVKAESVKVLKMNLFNVFISKSSRLEEFEQAQMQASDQVANYLRETWLITLKNSIKNSFKDVGKGWYNIHETNRETYEFSKLKKFLNMIRYLMEDTLRFLVEDSLQKYTKFIQSACSAKVK
;
A
#
# COMPACT_ATOMS: atom_id res chain seq x y z
N LYS A 1 -8.83 9.01 8.42
CA LYS A 1 -7.91 9.45 7.34
C LYS A 1 -6.92 8.34 6.95
N VAL A 2 -6.06 7.86 7.86
CA VAL A 2 -5.11 6.74 7.59
C VAL A 2 -5.78 5.52 6.93
N LYS A 3 -6.85 4.99 7.53
CA LYS A 3 -7.61 3.87 6.95
C LYS A 3 -8.14 4.14 5.54
N ALA A 4 -8.58 5.37 5.26
CA ALA A 4 -9.10 5.73 3.95
C ALA A 4 -8.00 5.75 2.88
N GLU A 5 -6.80 6.23 3.23
CA GLU A 5 -5.64 6.16 2.34
C GLU A 5 -5.19 4.71 2.09
N SER A 6 -5.20 3.86 3.11
CA SER A 6 -4.93 2.44 2.95
C SER A 6 -5.96 1.73 2.05
N VAL A 7 -7.24 2.11 2.10
CA VAL A 7 -8.26 1.58 1.19
C VAL A 7 -7.98 1.93 -0.29
N LYS A 8 -7.33 3.06 -0.57
CA LYS A 8 -6.91 3.39 -1.94
C LYS A 8 -5.84 2.42 -2.43
N VAL A 9 -4.88 2.08 -1.57
CA VAL A 9 -3.83 1.11 -1.86
C VAL A 9 -4.42 -0.27 -2.14
N LEU A 10 -5.41 -0.71 -1.35
CA LEU A 10 -6.10 -2.00 -1.58
C LEU A 10 -6.81 -2.11 -2.93
N LYS A 11 -7.09 -0.98 -3.61
CA LYS A 11 -7.72 -0.97 -4.94
C LYS A 11 -6.71 -1.00 -6.09
N MET A 12 -5.42 -0.89 -5.80
CA MET A 12 -4.36 -0.99 -6.79
C MET A 12 -4.15 -2.44 -7.22
N ASN A 13 -3.41 -2.65 -8.30
CA ASN A 13 -2.94 -3.97 -8.71
C ASN A 13 -1.46 -3.87 -9.07
N LEU A 14 -0.64 -4.78 -8.56
CA LEU A 14 0.78 -4.86 -8.90
C LEU A 14 1.04 -5.33 -10.34
N PHE A 15 0.06 -6.00 -10.94
CA PHE A 15 0.16 -6.58 -12.27
C PHE A 15 -0.93 -6.03 -13.17
N ASN A 16 -0.60 -5.86 -14.46
CA ASN A 16 -1.57 -5.52 -15.47
C ASN A 16 -2.35 -6.79 -15.87
N VAL A 17 -3.64 -6.80 -15.55
CA VAL A 17 -4.57 -7.89 -15.89
C VAL A 17 -5.53 -7.52 -17.03
N PHE A 18 -5.40 -6.33 -17.60
CA PHE A 18 -6.24 -5.80 -18.67
C PHE A 18 -5.44 -5.69 -19.97
N ILE A 19 -5.23 -6.83 -20.63
CA ILE A 19 -4.54 -6.90 -21.92
C ILE A 19 -5.57 -7.15 -23.01
N SER A 20 -5.83 -6.12 -23.83
CA SER A 20 -6.87 -6.14 -24.86
C SER A 20 -6.35 -6.50 -26.25
N LYS A 21 -5.03 -6.58 -26.45
CA LYS A 21 -4.39 -6.87 -27.74
C LYS A 21 -3.28 -7.89 -27.54
N SER A 22 -3.06 -8.72 -28.55
CA SER A 22 -1.86 -9.57 -28.62
C SER A 22 -0.62 -8.69 -28.67
N SER A 23 0.37 -9.01 -27.84
CA SER A 23 1.66 -8.34 -27.79
C SER A 23 2.79 -9.37 -27.87
N ARG A 24 4.01 -8.89 -28.14
CA ARG A 24 5.20 -9.73 -27.97
C ARG A 24 5.41 -10.04 -26.48
N LEU A 25 6.14 -11.11 -26.20
CA LEU A 25 6.48 -11.50 -24.82
C LEU A 25 7.21 -10.37 -24.09
N GLU A 26 8.19 -9.75 -24.74
CA GLU A 26 8.96 -8.63 -24.17
C GLU A 26 8.07 -7.43 -23.81
N GLU A 27 7.11 -7.08 -24.67
CA GLU A 27 6.14 -6.00 -24.42
C GLU A 27 5.23 -6.33 -23.24
N PHE A 28 4.83 -7.60 -23.12
CA PHE A 28 4.05 -8.09 -21.99
C PHE A 28 4.84 -7.98 -20.68
N GLU A 29 6.08 -8.47 -20.65
CA GLU A 29 6.97 -8.40 -19.48
C GLU A 29 7.22 -6.96 -19.07
N GLN A 30 7.50 -6.09 -20.05
CA GLN A 30 7.68 -4.67 -19.81
C GLN A 30 6.44 -4.02 -19.19
N ALA A 31 5.23 -4.36 -19.68
CA ALA A 31 3.99 -3.84 -19.11
C ALA A 31 3.77 -4.31 -17.65
N GLN A 32 4.16 -5.54 -17.31
CA GLN A 32 4.08 -6.02 -15.92
C GLN A 32 5.07 -5.30 -15.02
N MET A 33 6.32 -5.12 -15.46
CA MET A 33 7.33 -4.36 -14.71
C MET A 33 6.88 -2.92 -14.47
N GLN A 34 6.38 -2.24 -15.51
CA GLN A 34 5.87 -0.86 -15.39
C GLN A 34 4.70 -0.75 -14.41
N ALA A 35 3.75 -1.69 -14.43
CA ALA A 35 2.63 -1.71 -13.50
C ALA A 35 3.12 -1.85 -12.04
N SER A 36 4.05 -2.78 -11.80
CA SER A 36 4.65 -3.00 -10.48
C SER A 36 5.43 -1.77 -10.00
N ASP A 37 6.26 -1.17 -10.86
CA ASP A 37 7.04 0.02 -10.53
C ASP A 37 6.15 1.23 -10.23
N GLN A 38 5.07 1.41 -10.99
CA GLN A 38 4.11 2.49 -10.74
C GLN A 38 3.48 2.38 -9.34
N VAL A 39 3.05 1.18 -8.95
CA VAL A 39 2.50 0.95 -7.60
C VAL A 39 3.59 1.14 -6.54
N ALA A 40 4.78 0.59 -6.76
CA ALA A 40 5.88 0.72 -5.82
C ALA A 40 6.30 2.18 -5.59
N ASN A 41 6.36 2.99 -6.65
CA ASN A 41 6.65 4.42 -6.57
C ASN A 41 5.53 5.16 -5.85
N TYR A 42 4.26 4.86 -6.14
CA TYR A 42 3.15 5.45 -5.40
C TYR A 42 3.23 5.14 -3.89
N LEU A 43 3.53 3.89 -3.52
CA LEU A 43 3.66 3.49 -2.12
C LEU A 43 4.78 4.27 -1.43
N ARG A 44 5.96 4.39 -2.06
CA ARG A 44 7.14 5.05 -1.49
C ARG A 44 6.99 6.56 -1.42
N GLU A 45 6.54 7.18 -2.50
CA GLU A 45 6.61 8.63 -2.68
C GLU A 45 5.31 9.31 -2.28
N THR A 46 4.16 8.68 -2.48
CA THR A 46 2.86 9.32 -2.23
C THR A 46 2.19 8.82 -0.96
N TRP A 47 2.03 7.50 -0.80
CA TRP A 47 1.28 6.93 0.31
C TRP A 47 1.96 7.21 1.66
N LEU A 48 3.27 6.97 1.77
CA LEU A 48 4.03 7.24 3.00
C LEU A 48 3.96 8.72 3.41
N ILE A 49 4.14 9.64 2.47
CA ILE A 49 4.08 11.09 2.75
C ILE A 49 2.67 11.48 3.20
N THR A 50 1.63 10.97 2.53
CA THR A 50 0.24 11.26 2.86
C THR A 50 -0.14 10.75 4.25
N LEU A 51 0.31 9.56 4.62
CA LEU A 51 0.10 8.98 5.95
C LEU A 51 0.82 9.80 7.03
N LYS A 52 2.10 10.12 6.81
CA LYS A 52 2.89 10.96 7.73
C LYS A 52 2.20 12.30 7.97
N ASN A 53 1.78 12.98 6.90
CA ASN A 53 1.10 14.27 7.00
C ASN A 53 -0.26 14.15 7.68
N SER A 54 -1.01 13.07 7.40
CA SER A 54 -2.29 12.80 8.06
C SER A 54 -2.14 12.63 9.57
N ILE A 55 -1.11 11.90 10.01
CA ILE A 55 -0.81 11.71 11.43
C ILE A 55 -0.41 13.04 12.06
N LYS A 56 0.58 13.74 11.49
CA LYS A 56 1.02 15.05 12.00
C LYS A 56 -0.14 16.03 12.13
N ASN A 57 -0.96 16.17 11.10
CA ASN A 57 -2.10 17.09 11.10
C ASN A 57 -3.19 16.69 12.09
N SER A 58 -3.27 15.42 12.50
CA SER A 58 -4.26 14.97 13.49
C SER A 58 -3.83 15.27 14.94
N PHE A 59 -2.54 15.46 15.18
CA PHE A 59 -1.98 15.68 16.51
C PHE A 59 -1.19 16.99 16.67
N LYS A 60 -1.06 17.81 15.62
CA LYS A 60 -0.26 19.05 15.63
C LYS A 60 -0.71 20.06 16.70
N ASP A 61 -2.00 20.10 17.01
CA ASP A 61 -2.59 21.02 17.99
C ASP A 61 -2.79 20.34 19.35
N VAL A 62 -2.40 19.05 19.46
CA VAL A 62 -2.38 18.34 20.73
C VAL A 62 -1.13 18.77 21.48
N GLY A 63 -1.33 19.61 22.50
CA GLY A 63 -0.27 20.05 23.40
C GLY A 63 0.22 18.94 24.33
N LYS A 64 0.39 19.25 25.62
CA LYS A 64 0.85 18.28 26.63
C LYS A 64 -0.17 17.14 26.80
N GLY A 65 0.30 15.89 26.86
CA GLY A 65 -0.55 14.72 27.12
C GLY A 65 -0.06 13.45 26.41
N TRP A 66 -0.88 12.41 26.47
CA TRP A 66 -0.54 11.06 25.98
C TRP A 66 -0.24 10.93 24.48
N TYR A 67 -0.60 11.94 23.68
CA TYR A 67 -0.42 11.99 22.22
C TYR A 67 0.53 13.10 21.75
N ASN A 68 1.42 13.57 22.64
CA ASN A 68 2.39 14.61 22.33
C ASN A 68 3.39 14.14 21.25
N ILE A 69 3.25 14.65 20.01
CA ILE A 69 4.17 14.35 18.90
C ILE A 69 5.53 15.06 19.01
N HIS A 70 5.65 15.99 19.97
CA HIS A 70 6.88 16.71 20.30
C HIS A 70 7.59 16.11 21.51
N GLU A 71 7.21 14.90 21.96
CA GLU A 71 7.87 14.21 23.05
C GLU A 71 9.33 13.88 22.71
N THR A 72 10.26 14.35 23.55
CA THR A 72 11.70 14.11 23.40
C THR A 72 12.23 13.14 24.44
N ASN A 73 11.49 12.89 25.52
CA ASN A 73 11.84 11.89 26.53
C ASN A 73 11.43 10.49 26.04
N ARG A 74 12.44 9.61 25.91
CA ARG A 74 12.28 8.24 25.44
C ARG A 74 11.36 7.41 26.33
N GLU A 75 11.52 7.49 27.65
CA GLU A 75 10.73 6.73 28.61
C GLU A 75 9.26 7.14 28.54
N THR A 76 8.99 8.45 28.53
CA THR A 76 7.63 8.98 28.34
C THR A 76 7.01 8.49 27.02
N TYR A 77 7.76 8.51 25.92
CA TYR A 77 7.29 7.98 24.64
C TYR A 77 6.96 6.48 24.72
N GLU A 78 7.81 5.69 25.39
CA GLU A 78 7.63 4.24 25.50
C GLU A 78 6.33 3.86 26.23
N PHE A 79 5.91 4.63 27.22
CA PHE A 79 4.63 4.44 27.94
C PHE A 79 3.46 5.23 27.36
N SER A 80 3.69 6.04 26.32
CA SER A 80 2.66 6.91 25.73
C SER A 80 1.58 6.15 24.96
N LYS A 81 0.39 6.77 24.85
CA LYS A 81 -0.65 6.30 23.92
C LYS A 81 -0.27 6.58 22.46
N LEU A 82 0.60 7.56 22.21
CA LEU A 82 1.15 7.85 20.89
C LEU A 82 1.88 6.63 20.31
N LYS A 83 2.79 6.00 21.05
CA LYS A 83 3.50 4.80 20.59
C LYS A 83 2.53 3.67 20.24
N LYS A 84 1.57 3.38 21.11
CA LYS A 84 0.54 2.34 20.86
C LYS A 84 -0.24 2.62 19.57
N PHE A 85 -0.61 3.88 19.34
CA PHE A 85 -1.29 4.30 18.13
C PHE A 85 -0.41 4.17 16.86
N LEU A 86 0.85 4.60 16.92
CA LEU A 86 1.78 4.45 15.79
C LEU A 86 2.06 2.98 15.45
N ASN A 87 2.13 2.10 16.46
CA ASN A 87 2.23 0.66 16.25
C ASN A 87 0.98 0.09 15.56
N MET A 88 -0.21 0.52 15.98
CA MET A 88 -1.46 0.13 15.31
C MET A 88 -1.48 0.58 13.84
N ILE A 89 -1.04 1.81 13.55
CA ILE A 89 -0.90 2.29 12.17
C ILE A 89 0.08 1.41 11.38
N ARG A 90 1.23 1.09 11.98
CA ARG A 90 2.23 0.22 11.36
C ARG A 90 1.62 -1.13 10.97
N TYR A 91 0.92 -1.81 11.88
CA TYR A 91 0.27 -3.08 11.58
C TYR A 91 -0.77 -2.94 10.46
N LEU A 92 -1.57 -1.87 10.49
CA LEU A 92 -2.53 -1.60 9.43
C LEU A 92 -1.83 -1.39 8.07
N MET A 93 -0.67 -0.73 8.03
CA MET A 93 0.12 -0.57 6.81
C MET A 93 0.69 -1.91 6.33
N GLU A 94 1.24 -2.73 7.23
CA GLU A 94 1.74 -4.07 6.93
C GLU A 94 0.63 -4.96 6.34
N ASP A 95 -0.55 -4.99 6.96
CA ASP A 95 -1.72 -5.73 6.46
C ASP A 95 -2.18 -5.21 5.10
N THR A 96 -2.18 -3.89 4.91
CA THR A 96 -2.58 -3.26 3.63
C THR A 96 -1.67 -3.73 2.49
N LEU A 97 -0.35 -3.75 2.72
CA LEU A 97 0.61 -4.23 1.74
C LEU A 97 0.44 -5.72 1.47
N ARG A 98 0.24 -6.52 2.52
CA ARG A 98 -0.02 -7.95 2.39
C ARG A 98 -1.25 -8.23 1.51
N PHE A 99 -2.38 -7.61 1.81
CA PHE A 99 -3.61 -7.80 1.05
C PHE A 99 -3.51 -7.29 -0.38
N LEU A 100 -2.80 -6.18 -0.63
CA LEU A 100 -2.49 -5.73 -1.99
C LEU A 100 -1.76 -6.82 -2.79
N VAL A 101 -0.73 -7.44 -2.20
CA VAL A 101 0.06 -8.49 -2.87
C VAL A 101 -0.78 -9.73 -3.12
N GLU A 102 -1.47 -10.23 -2.09
CA GLU A 102 -2.31 -11.44 -2.18
C GLU A 102 -3.41 -11.28 -3.25
N ASP A 103 -4.15 -10.18 -3.24
CA ASP A 103 -5.22 -9.91 -4.21
C ASP A 103 -4.67 -9.68 -5.62
N SER A 104 -3.55 -8.96 -5.77
CA SER A 104 -2.89 -8.76 -7.07
C SER A 104 -2.45 -10.10 -7.68
N LEU A 105 -1.83 -10.98 -6.90
CA LEU A 105 -1.41 -12.30 -7.34
C LEU A 105 -2.62 -13.16 -7.72
N GLN A 106 -3.67 -13.15 -6.89
CA GLN A 106 -4.89 -13.92 -7.19
C GLN A 106 -5.51 -13.48 -8.53
N LYS A 107 -5.60 -12.18 -8.78
CA LYS A 107 -6.10 -11.63 -10.05
C LYS A 107 -5.20 -12.00 -11.21
N TYR A 108 -3.88 -11.91 -11.03
CA TYR A 108 -2.91 -12.26 -12.07
C TYR A 108 -2.96 -13.76 -12.43
N THR A 109 -3.02 -14.65 -11.43
CA THR A 109 -3.19 -16.10 -11.67
C THR A 109 -4.48 -16.38 -12.43
N LYS A 110 -5.62 -15.79 -12.04
CA LYS A 110 -6.90 -15.95 -12.75
C LYS A 110 -6.83 -15.45 -14.20
N PHE A 111 -6.15 -14.33 -14.42
CA PHE A 111 -5.91 -13.78 -15.76
C PHE A 111 -5.12 -14.77 -16.63
N ILE A 112 -3.97 -15.27 -16.15
CA ILE A 112 -3.13 -16.22 -16.89
C ILE A 112 -3.89 -17.52 -17.18
N GLN A 113 -4.58 -18.08 -16.18
CA GLN A 113 -5.39 -19.29 -16.36
C GLN A 113 -6.47 -19.10 -17.44
N SER A 114 -7.14 -17.93 -17.44
CA SER A 114 -8.15 -17.61 -18.44
C SER A 114 -7.54 -17.45 -19.83
N ALA A 115 -6.41 -16.74 -19.95
CA ALA A 115 -5.70 -16.56 -21.22
C ALA A 115 -5.20 -17.89 -21.82
N CYS A 116 -4.76 -18.82 -20.98
CA CYS A 116 -4.27 -20.14 -21.41
C CYS A 116 -5.37 -21.21 -21.58
N SER A 117 -6.61 -20.91 -21.20
CA SER A 117 -7.74 -21.87 -21.30
C SER A 117 -8.28 -22.06 -22.72
N ALA A 118 -7.82 -21.27 -23.69
CA ALA A 118 -8.21 -21.41 -25.09
C ALA A 118 -7.69 -22.73 -25.67
N LYS A 119 -8.61 -23.64 -26.01
CA LYS A 119 -8.27 -24.82 -26.83
C LYS A 119 -7.92 -24.35 -28.23
N VAL A 120 -6.67 -24.58 -28.64
CA VAL A 120 -6.27 -24.52 -30.05
C VAL A 120 -7.11 -25.59 -30.77
N LYS A 121 -7.99 -25.16 -31.68
CA LYS A 121 -8.73 -26.04 -32.58
C LYS A 121 -7.85 -26.46 -33.75
#